data_AF-A0A7S1WFA7-F1
#
_entry.id   AF-A0A7S1WFA7-F1
#
_cell.length_a   1.000
_cell.length_b   1.000
_cell.length_c   1.000
_cell.angle_alpha   90.00
_cell.angle_beta   90.00
_cell.angle_gamma   90.00
#
_symmetry.space_group_name_H-M   'P 1'
#
loop_
_entity.id
_entity.type
_entity.pdbx_description
1 polymer ?
#
loop_
_entity_poly.entity_id
_entity_poly.type
_entity_poly.pdbx_seq_one_letter_code
_entity_poly.pdbx_strand_id
1 'polypeptide(L)'
;QDQIRQRVAWALSQIFVVSTQGIGYDHLTEMWLNYYDIFVRNAFGNYKDVMREVAYSPVMGIYLTHRGSESYDSGGRFPNENFAREIMQLFSIGLEKMNPDGTYILGSDGKEVPTYDNEQILSFARALSGFVFQPERGNFEYRRSDNLIDPMMLNVQRHDVYPKPNLDGGYLGDGYPLCSDAVPADAFLAKGARYEFR
;
A
#
# COMPACT_ATOMS: atom_id res chain seq x y z
N GLN A 1 3.19 15.16 -27.48
CA GLN A 1 3.48 14.88 -26.05
C GLN A 1 2.24 14.38 -25.31
N ASP A 2 1.10 15.08 -25.42
CA ASP A 2 -0.14 14.70 -24.72
C ASP A 2 -0.72 13.33 -25.12
N GLN A 3 -0.69 12.98 -26.41
CA GLN A 3 -1.15 11.66 -26.87
C GLN A 3 -0.40 10.48 -26.23
N ILE A 4 0.91 10.62 -26.00
CA ILE A 4 1.70 9.56 -25.33
C ILE A 4 1.33 9.52 -23.84
N ARG A 5 1.16 10.69 -23.20
CA ARG A 5 0.74 10.79 -21.80
C ARG A 5 -0.55 10.01 -21.56
N GLN A 6 -1.55 10.20 -22.40
CA GLN A 6 -2.83 9.50 -22.27
C GLN A 6 -2.72 7.99 -22.50
N ARG A 7 -1.88 7.56 -23.46
CA ARG A 7 -1.65 6.11 -23.68
C ARG A 7 -0.94 5.45 -22.50
N VAL A 8 0.05 6.11 -21.92
CA VAL A 8 0.74 5.60 -20.73
C VAL A 8 -0.19 5.63 -19.52
N ALA A 9 -0.98 6.70 -19.35
CA ALA A 9 -1.96 6.80 -18.28
C ALA A 9 -2.97 5.64 -18.34
N TRP A 10 -3.49 5.36 -19.53
CA TRP A 10 -4.37 4.22 -19.77
C TRP A 10 -3.69 2.88 -19.46
N ALA A 11 -2.43 2.68 -19.87
CA ALA A 11 -1.70 1.46 -19.56
C ALA A 11 -1.50 1.27 -18.04
N LEU A 12 -1.14 2.33 -17.32
CA LEU A 12 -1.01 2.30 -15.86
C LEU A 12 -2.35 2.03 -15.18
N SER A 13 -3.46 2.54 -15.71
CA SER A 13 -4.79 2.25 -15.18
C SER A 13 -5.23 0.80 -15.41
N GLN A 14 -4.61 0.09 -16.36
CA GLN A 14 -4.81 -1.37 -16.53
C GLN A 14 -3.93 -2.20 -15.59
N ILE A 15 -2.92 -1.60 -14.95
CA ILE A 15 -2.10 -2.25 -13.91
C ILE A 15 -2.77 -2.02 -12.55
N PHE A 16 -3.02 -0.75 -12.18
CA PHE A 16 -3.67 -0.38 -10.92
C PHE A 16 -5.18 -0.33 -11.08
N VAL A 17 -5.76 -1.50 -11.36
CA VAL A 17 -7.18 -1.65 -11.68
C VAL A 17 -8.07 -1.37 -10.48
N VAL A 18 -9.18 -0.68 -10.73
CA VAL A 18 -10.33 -0.49 -9.83
C VAL A 18 -11.62 -0.74 -10.61
N SER A 19 -12.72 -1.04 -9.92
CA SER A 19 -13.99 -1.39 -10.58
C SER A 19 -15.19 -0.70 -9.96
N THR A 20 -16.05 -0.14 -10.81
CA THR A 20 -17.37 0.40 -10.43
C THR A 20 -18.29 -0.68 -9.88
N GLN A 21 -18.20 -1.91 -10.38
CA GLN A 21 -18.97 -3.04 -9.83
C GLN A 21 -18.49 -3.44 -8.43
N GLY A 22 -17.19 -3.25 -8.15
CA GLY A 22 -16.61 -3.57 -6.85
C GLY A 22 -16.88 -2.54 -5.76
N ILE A 23 -16.98 -1.25 -6.12
CA ILE A 23 -17.06 -0.13 -5.16
C ILE A 23 -18.43 0.56 -5.19
N GLY A 24 -19.15 0.53 -6.31
CA GLY A 24 -20.30 1.39 -6.57
C GLY A 24 -19.87 2.77 -7.10
N TYR A 25 -20.70 3.80 -6.87
CA TYR A 25 -20.44 5.20 -7.25
C TYR A 25 -20.20 5.45 -8.75
N ASP A 26 -20.84 4.65 -9.60
CA ASP A 26 -20.89 4.86 -11.06
C ASP A 26 -21.45 6.23 -11.47
N HIS A 27 -22.28 6.83 -10.62
CA HIS A 27 -22.82 8.17 -10.78
C HIS A 27 -21.88 9.31 -10.37
N LEU A 28 -20.71 9.03 -9.78
CA LEU A 28 -19.74 10.04 -9.34
C LEU A 28 -18.55 10.12 -10.31
N THR A 29 -18.69 10.92 -11.36
CA THR A 29 -17.68 11.14 -12.40
C THR A 29 -16.37 11.68 -11.84
N GLU A 30 -16.43 12.67 -10.94
CA GLU A 30 -15.25 13.40 -10.46
C GLU A 30 -14.26 12.48 -9.74
N MET A 31 -14.76 11.53 -8.96
CA MET A 31 -13.95 10.53 -8.24
C MET A 31 -13.14 9.66 -9.20
N TRP A 32 -13.77 9.14 -10.26
CA TRP A 32 -13.11 8.28 -11.23
C TRP A 32 -12.09 9.04 -12.08
N LEU A 33 -12.42 10.27 -12.47
CA LEU A 33 -11.49 11.14 -13.18
C LEU A 33 -10.29 11.51 -12.32
N ASN A 34 -10.50 11.84 -11.04
CA ASN A 34 -9.41 12.14 -10.12
C ASN A 34 -8.44 10.96 -9.96
N TYR A 35 -8.98 9.73 -9.85
CA TYR A 35 -8.16 8.52 -9.82
C TYR A 35 -7.36 8.33 -11.11
N TYR A 36 -7.99 8.51 -12.28
CA TYR A 36 -7.30 8.41 -13.56
C TYR A 36 -6.21 9.49 -13.73
N ASP A 37 -6.44 10.69 -13.20
CA ASP A 37 -5.47 11.79 -13.27
C ASP A 37 -4.16 11.50 -12.55
N ILE A 38 -4.14 10.57 -11.57
CA ILE A 38 -2.89 10.05 -10.97
C ILE A 38 -1.96 9.57 -12.08
N PHE A 39 -2.49 8.80 -13.04
CA PHE A 39 -1.70 8.22 -14.12
C PHE A 39 -1.33 9.25 -15.18
N VAL A 40 -2.21 10.23 -15.43
CA VAL A 40 -1.93 11.34 -16.37
C VAL A 40 -0.77 12.20 -15.85
N ARG A 41 -0.77 12.54 -14.55
CA ARG A 41 0.30 13.31 -13.89
C ARG A 41 1.62 12.53 -13.89
N ASN A 42 1.57 11.24 -13.58
CA ASN A 42 2.76 10.38 -13.43
C ASN A 42 3.18 9.64 -14.71
N ALA A 43 2.57 9.89 -15.86
CA ALA A 43 2.83 9.18 -17.13
C ALA A 43 4.31 9.16 -17.58
N PHE A 44 5.11 10.14 -17.16
CA PHE A 44 6.54 10.21 -17.45
C PHE A 44 7.40 10.21 -16.17
N GLY A 45 6.78 9.91 -15.03
CA GLY A 45 7.43 9.84 -13.73
C GLY A 45 8.03 8.47 -13.46
N ASN A 46 8.06 8.10 -12.19
CA ASN A 46 8.54 6.79 -11.75
C ASN A 46 7.41 5.98 -11.10
N TYR A 47 7.58 4.66 -11.09
CA TYR A 47 6.58 3.72 -10.60
C TYR A 47 6.29 3.87 -9.09
N LYS A 48 7.29 4.29 -8.30
CA LYS A 48 7.13 4.52 -6.86
C LYS A 48 6.14 5.65 -6.57
N ASP A 49 6.18 6.73 -7.35
CA ASP A 49 5.26 7.85 -7.16
C ASP A 49 3.82 7.48 -7.57
N VAL A 50 3.65 6.69 -8.64
CA VAL A 50 2.34 6.11 -9.00
C VAL A 50 1.79 5.25 -7.86
N MET A 51 2.59 4.30 -7.38
CA MET A 51 2.19 3.41 -6.29
C MET A 51 1.82 4.20 -5.02
N ARG A 52 2.56 5.26 -4.71
CA ARG A 52 2.25 6.13 -3.57
C ARG A 52 0.91 6.84 -3.75
N GLU A 53 0.68 7.51 -4.87
CA GLU A 53 -0.60 8.20 -5.10
C GLU A 53 -1.79 7.22 -5.10
N VAL A 54 -1.62 6.03 -5.69
CA VAL A 54 -2.63 4.97 -5.66
C VAL A 54 -2.92 4.49 -4.23
N ALA A 55 -1.89 4.25 -3.41
CA ALA A 55 -2.06 3.83 -2.03
C ALA A 55 -2.86 4.84 -1.19
N TYR A 56 -2.69 6.12 -1.45
CA TYR A 56 -3.40 7.20 -0.78
C TYR A 56 -4.76 7.52 -1.41
N SER A 57 -5.12 6.93 -2.55
CA SER A 57 -6.41 7.20 -3.19
C SER A 57 -7.57 6.62 -2.38
N PRO A 58 -8.63 7.40 -2.09
CA PRO A 58 -9.88 6.88 -1.51
C PRO A 58 -10.49 5.72 -2.30
N VAL A 59 -10.43 5.79 -3.63
CA VAL A 59 -10.97 4.77 -4.54
C VAL A 59 -10.26 3.44 -4.32
N MET A 60 -8.92 3.44 -4.35
CA MET A 60 -8.16 2.22 -4.10
C MET A 60 -8.30 1.75 -2.65
N GLY A 61 -8.34 2.70 -1.70
CA GLY A 61 -8.61 2.48 -0.29
C GLY A 61 -9.85 1.63 -0.02
N ILE A 62 -10.94 1.95 -0.72
CA ILE A 62 -12.18 1.18 -0.65
C ILE A 62 -12.02 -0.14 -1.39
N TYR A 63 -11.49 -0.11 -2.62
CA TYR A 63 -11.43 -1.28 -3.50
C TYR A 63 -10.67 -2.45 -2.89
N LEU A 64 -9.48 -2.17 -2.34
CA LEU A 64 -8.62 -3.17 -1.71
C LEU A 64 -8.66 -3.10 -0.19
N THR A 65 -9.65 -2.39 0.36
CA THR A 65 -10.08 -2.48 1.77
C THR A 65 -9.01 -2.14 2.81
N HIS A 66 -7.94 -1.43 2.44
CA HIS A 66 -6.97 -0.91 3.40
C HIS A 66 -7.43 0.41 4.05
N ARG A 67 -8.42 1.09 3.45
CA ARG A 67 -9.11 2.19 4.13
C ARG A 67 -9.82 1.65 5.37
N GLY A 68 -9.48 2.22 6.53
CA GLY A 68 -10.01 1.81 7.83
C GLY A 68 -9.37 0.55 8.40
N SER A 69 -8.37 -0.04 7.72
CA SER A 69 -7.55 -1.09 8.32
C SER A 69 -6.77 -0.50 9.51
N GLU A 70 -6.72 -1.21 10.62
CA GLU A 70 -6.09 -0.75 11.86
C GLU A 70 -4.93 -1.67 12.24
N SER A 71 -4.00 -1.15 13.02
CA SER A 71 -2.99 -1.93 13.72
C SER A 71 -3.65 -2.87 14.74
N TYR A 72 -2.93 -3.93 15.11
CA TYR A 72 -3.38 -4.85 16.14
C TYR A 72 -3.61 -4.13 17.48
N ASP A 73 -2.74 -3.20 17.85
CA ASP A 73 -2.84 -2.43 19.09
C ASP A 73 -4.11 -1.56 19.16
N SER A 74 -4.57 -1.03 18.01
CA SER A 74 -5.80 -0.23 17.95
C SER A 74 -7.05 -1.10 17.82
N GLY A 75 -7.04 -2.07 16.89
CA GLY A 75 -8.23 -2.79 16.47
C GLY A 75 -8.40 -4.19 17.07
N GLY A 76 -7.40 -4.70 17.79
CA GLY A 76 -7.39 -6.05 18.37
C GLY A 76 -7.38 -7.18 17.34
N ARG A 77 -7.07 -6.89 16.06
CA ARG A 77 -7.03 -7.83 14.94
C ARG A 77 -5.90 -7.45 14.00
N PHE A 78 -5.39 -8.43 13.25
CA PHE A 78 -4.37 -8.15 12.24
C PHE A 78 -4.90 -7.22 11.14
N PRO A 79 -4.06 -6.31 10.62
CA PRO A 79 -4.42 -5.44 9.51
C PRO A 79 -4.88 -6.23 8.28
N ASN A 80 -5.70 -5.60 7.44
CA ASN A 80 -6.17 -6.19 6.21
C ASN A 80 -5.02 -6.34 5.18
N GLU A 81 -4.76 -7.58 4.77
CA GLU A 81 -3.66 -7.94 3.87
C GLU A 81 -3.94 -7.70 2.39
N ASN A 82 -5.19 -7.45 2.01
CA ASN A 82 -5.62 -7.47 0.62
C ASN A 82 -4.78 -6.51 -0.23
N PHE A 83 -4.68 -5.23 0.15
CA PHE A 83 -3.87 -4.29 -0.61
C PHE A 83 -2.37 -4.63 -0.64
N ALA A 84 -1.81 -5.13 0.48
CA ALA A 84 -0.42 -5.56 0.53
C ALA A 84 -0.14 -6.70 -0.45
N ARG A 85 -1.04 -7.68 -0.50
CA ARG A 85 -0.99 -8.82 -1.41
C ARG A 85 -1.07 -8.37 -2.86
N GLU A 86 -2.06 -7.53 -3.20
CA GLU A 86 -2.24 -7.07 -4.59
C GLU A 86 -1.07 -6.20 -5.09
N ILE A 87 -0.53 -5.32 -4.23
CA ILE A 87 0.67 -4.54 -4.58
C ILE A 87 1.82 -5.46 -4.97
N MET A 88 2.12 -6.47 -4.15
CA MET A 88 3.26 -7.34 -4.39
C MET A 88 2.98 -8.32 -5.54
N GLN A 89 1.80 -8.93 -5.55
CA GLN A 89 1.45 -10.01 -6.46
C GLN A 89 1.09 -9.53 -7.87
N LEU A 90 0.16 -8.58 -7.98
CA LEU A 90 -0.44 -8.21 -9.27
C LEU A 90 0.16 -6.92 -9.82
N PHE A 91 0.53 -5.98 -8.96
CA PHE A 91 0.94 -4.67 -9.43
C PHE A 91 2.46 -4.58 -9.65
N SER A 92 3.28 -5.26 -8.84
CA SER A 92 4.74 -5.08 -8.85
C SER A 92 5.56 -6.36 -9.10
N ILE A 93 6.00 -7.04 -8.04
CA ILE A 93 7.09 -8.02 -8.07
C ILE A 93 6.69 -9.42 -8.52
N GLY A 94 5.38 -9.74 -8.49
CA GLY A 94 4.89 -11.07 -8.86
C GLY A 94 5.09 -12.11 -7.76
N LEU A 95 4.72 -13.36 -8.07
CA LEU A 95 4.77 -14.49 -7.12
C LEU A 95 6.17 -15.12 -7.00
N GLU A 96 6.91 -15.16 -8.11
CA GLU A 96 8.15 -15.92 -8.24
C GLU A 96 9.29 -15.01 -8.69
N LYS A 97 10.49 -15.21 -8.12
CA LYS A 97 11.66 -14.42 -8.47
C LYS A 97 12.12 -14.76 -9.87
N MET A 98 12.47 -13.73 -10.63
CA MET A 98 12.94 -13.86 -12.01
C MET A 98 14.35 -13.28 -12.16
N ASN A 99 15.12 -13.86 -13.08
CA ASN A 99 16.33 -13.29 -13.63
C ASN A 99 16.00 -12.08 -14.50
N PRO A 100 16.98 -11.21 -14.82
CA PRO A 100 16.76 -10.04 -15.68
C PRO A 100 16.27 -10.37 -17.11
N ASP A 101 16.45 -11.60 -17.56
CA ASP A 101 15.95 -12.09 -18.86
C ASP A 101 14.51 -12.64 -18.81
N GLY A 102 13.87 -12.61 -17.63
CA GLY A 102 12.51 -13.08 -17.42
C GLY A 102 12.39 -14.58 -17.11
N THR A 103 13.50 -15.32 -17.03
CA THR A 103 13.46 -16.73 -16.60
C THR A 103 13.33 -16.83 -15.08
N TYR A 104 12.64 -17.86 -14.57
CA TYR A 104 12.52 -18.04 -13.13
C TYR A 104 13.84 -18.44 -12.47
N ILE A 105 14.06 -17.91 -11.27
CA ILE A 105 15.14 -18.35 -10.38
C ILE A 105 14.68 -19.67 -9.74
N LEU A 106 15.49 -20.72 -9.90
CA LEU A 106 15.24 -22.02 -9.32
C LEU A 106 16.09 -22.25 -8.07
N GLY A 107 15.48 -22.82 -7.04
CA GLY A 107 16.14 -23.27 -5.82
C GLY A 107 16.96 -24.53 -6.03
N SER A 108 17.64 -24.99 -4.97
CA SER A 108 18.42 -26.22 -4.99
C SER A 108 17.59 -27.48 -5.24
N ASP A 109 16.27 -27.41 -5.06
CA ASP A 109 15.30 -28.46 -5.32
C ASP A 109 14.70 -28.39 -6.74
N GLY A 110 15.15 -27.43 -7.56
CA GLY A 110 14.68 -27.22 -8.93
C GLY A 110 13.31 -26.54 -9.03
N LYS A 111 12.75 -26.03 -7.92
CA LYS A 111 11.49 -25.28 -7.92
C LYS A 111 11.71 -23.79 -8.00
N GLU A 112 10.72 -23.07 -8.49
CA GLU A 112 10.69 -21.60 -8.51
C GLU A 112 10.76 -21.06 -7.08
N VAL A 113 11.51 -19.97 -6.92
CA VAL A 113 11.71 -19.33 -5.62
C VAL A 113 10.68 -18.22 -5.45
N PRO A 114 9.80 -18.28 -4.42
CA PRO A 114 8.80 -17.25 -4.21
C PRO A 114 9.45 -15.90 -3.90
N THR A 115 8.79 -14.82 -4.33
CA THR A 115 9.21 -13.44 -4.07
C THR A 115 9.03 -13.06 -2.61
N TYR A 116 7.96 -13.57 -1.98
CA TYR A 116 7.63 -13.32 -0.59
C TYR A 116 6.90 -14.50 0.07
N ASP A 117 6.82 -14.47 1.39
CA ASP A 117 6.00 -15.36 2.21
C ASP A 117 4.82 -14.60 2.89
N ASN A 118 4.03 -15.33 3.67
CA ASN A 118 2.89 -14.75 4.38
C ASN A 118 3.31 -13.78 5.50
N GLU A 119 4.46 -13.97 6.13
CA GLU A 119 4.94 -13.05 7.18
C GLU A 119 5.29 -11.68 6.59
N GLN A 120 5.85 -11.69 5.38
CA GLN A 120 6.11 -10.48 4.61
C GLN A 120 4.82 -9.80 4.16
N ILE A 121 3.80 -10.54 3.71
CA ILE A 121 2.47 -9.96 3.40
C ILE A 121 1.90 -9.24 4.62
N LEU A 122 1.90 -9.88 5.78
CA LEU A 122 1.41 -9.28 7.02
C LEU A 122 2.24 -8.04 7.41
N SER A 123 3.56 -8.10 7.26
CA SER A 123 4.45 -6.97 7.55
C SER A 123 4.17 -5.75 6.66
N PHE A 124 3.89 -5.97 5.38
CA PHE A 124 3.48 -4.92 4.46
C PHE A 124 2.05 -4.42 4.76
N ALA A 125 1.14 -5.30 5.16
CA ALA A 125 -0.21 -4.91 5.60
C ALA A 125 -0.17 -3.98 6.82
N ARG A 126 0.76 -4.22 7.75
CA ARG A 126 1.01 -3.33 8.90
C ARG A 126 1.49 -1.95 8.44
N ALA A 127 2.36 -1.86 7.44
CA ALA A 127 2.77 -0.59 6.85
C ALA A 127 1.61 0.15 6.14
N LEU A 128 0.52 -0.55 5.81
CA LEU A 128 -0.65 -0.02 5.13
C LEU A 128 -1.86 0.16 6.07
N SER A 129 -1.65 0.08 7.38
CA SER A 129 -2.68 0.34 8.40
C SER A 129 -2.90 1.85 8.62
N GLY A 130 -4.02 2.25 9.20
CA GLY A 130 -4.29 3.61 9.65
C GLY A 130 -4.82 4.57 8.58
N PHE A 131 -4.99 4.15 7.33
CA PHE A 131 -5.56 5.02 6.29
C PHE A 131 -7.03 5.35 6.56
N VAL A 132 -7.37 6.63 6.61
CA VAL A 132 -8.75 7.13 6.78
C VAL A 132 -9.04 8.24 5.78
N PHE A 133 -10.32 8.48 5.50
CA PHE A 133 -10.70 9.60 4.64
C PHE A 133 -10.32 10.94 5.26
N GLN A 134 -10.06 11.91 4.39
CA GLN A 134 -10.00 13.30 4.79
C GLN A 134 -11.39 13.77 5.25
N PRO A 135 -11.47 14.82 6.09
CA PRO A 135 -12.71 15.50 6.35
C PRO A 135 -13.41 15.94 5.05
N GLU A 136 -14.74 15.92 5.07
CA GLU A 136 -15.54 16.42 3.96
C GLU A 136 -15.26 17.91 3.72
N ARG A 137 -15.23 18.30 2.45
CA ARG A 137 -15.20 19.71 2.02
C ARG A 137 -16.25 19.99 0.93
N GLY A 138 -16.43 21.25 0.56
CA GLY A 138 -17.30 21.64 -0.55
C GLY A 138 -16.59 21.60 -1.90
N ASN A 139 -17.35 21.84 -2.97
CA ASN A 139 -16.91 21.89 -4.38
C ASN A 139 -16.63 20.53 -5.03
N PHE A 140 -17.34 19.47 -4.63
CA PHE A 140 -17.39 18.19 -5.36
C PHE A 140 -18.79 17.94 -5.89
N GLU A 141 -18.87 17.05 -6.87
CA GLU A 141 -20.09 16.55 -7.50
C GLU A 141 -21.16 16.10 -6.48
N TYR A 142 -20.74 15.59 -5.31
CA TYR A 142 -21.67 15.10 -4.28
C TYR A 142 -21.31 15.62 -2.88
N ARG A 143 -22.27 16.28 -2.21
CA ARG A 143 -22.07 16.99 -0.93
C ARG A 143 -22.50 16.21 0.33
N ARG A 144 -22.76 14.90 0.23
CA ARG A 144 -23.27 14.08 1.35
C ARG A 144 -22.57 12.72 1.46
N SER A 145 -21.34 12.60 0.96
CA SER A 145 -20.53 11.39 1.08
C SER A 145 -19.17 11.72 1.69
N ASP A 146 -18.51 10.67 2.16
CA ASP A 146 -17.08 10.67 2.47
C ASP A 146 -16.27 11.44 1.40
N ASN A 147 -15.12 12.00 1.79
CA ASN A 147 -14.21 12.65 0.85
C ASN A 147 -13.52 11.60 -0.04
N LEU A 148 -14.07 11.38 -1.23
CA LEU A 148 -13.59 10.41 -2.21
C LEU A 148 -12.60 11.00 -3.23
N ILE A 149 -12.27 12.28 -3.10
CA ILE A 149 -11.41 13.01 -4.04
C ILE A 149 -10.00 13.19 -3.49
N ASP A 150 -9.89 13.62 -2.24
CA ASP A 150 -8.59 13.96 -1.66
C ASP A 150 -7.81 12.72 -1.21
N PRO A 151 -6.47 12.75 -1.30
CA PRO A 151 -5.64 11.69 -0.74
C PRO A 151 -5.99 11.42 0.73
N MET A 152 -6.27 10.16 1.05
CA MET A 152 -6.52 9.67 2.41
C MET A 152 -5.42 10.14 3.36
N MET A 153 -5.76 10.32 4.63
CA MET A 153 -4.79 10.65 5.68
C MET A 153 -4.45 9.42 6.52
N LEU A 154 -3.27 9.46 7.14
CA LEU A 154 -2.87 8.45 8.11
C LEU A 154 -3.35 8.87 9.51
N ASN A 155 -4.22 8.07 10.10
CA ASN A 155 -4.53 8.16 11.52
C ASN A 155 -3.45 7.42 12.31
N VAL A 156 -2.53 8.19 12.90
CA VAL A 156 -1.38 7.67 13.66
C VAL A 156 -1.81 6.75 14.82
N GLN A 157 -2.97 7.00 15.45
CA GLN A 157 -3.45 6.16 16.55
C GLN A 157 -3.88 4.76 16.08
N ARG A 158 -4.23 4.64 14.79
CA ARG A 158 -4.65 3.38 14.15
C ARG A 158 -3.53 2.74 13.33
N HIS A 159 -2.40 3.42 13.17
CA HIS A 159 -1.27 2.94 12.41
C HIS A 159 -0.37 2.08 13.30
N ASP A 160 0.24 1.05 12.70
CA ASP A 160 1.22 0.23 13.39
C ASP A 160 2.55 0.99 13.41
N VAL A 161 3.12 1.24 14.58
CA VAL A 161 4.35 2.04 14.73
C VAL A 161 5.61 1.21 14.92
N TYR A 162 5.47 -0.10 15.09
CA TYR A 162 6.62 -0.98 15.37
C TYR A 162 7.44 -1.29 14.12
N PRO A 163 8.66 -1.81 14.26
CA PRO A 163 9.44 -2.24 13.11
C PRO A 163 8.70 -3.29 12.26
N LYS A 164 8.81 -3.14 10.95
CA LYS A 164 8.25 -4.05 9.94
C LYS A 164 9.38 -4.51 9.04
N PRO A 165 9.62 -5.82 8.90
CA PRO A 165 10.66 -6.31 8.01
C PRO A 165 10.34 -5.97 6.55
N ASN A 166 11.38 -5.70 5.76
CA ASN A 166 11.29 -5.62 4.30
C ASN A 166 11.56 -7.00 3.66
N LEU A 167 11.55 -7.07 2.33
CA LEU A 167 11.72 -8.34 1.60
C LEU A 167 13.11 -8.97 1.76
N ASP A 168 14.13 -8.16 2.07
CA ASP A 168 15.55 -8.57 2.09
C ASP A 168 16.14 -8.60 3.53
N GLY A 169 15.29 -8.57 4.55
CA GLY A 169 15.70 -8.71 5.97
C GLY A 169 16.14 -7.42 6.68
N GLY A 170 15.93 -6.25 6.08
CA GLY A 170 15.97 -4.96 6.77
C GLY A 170 14.65 -4.64 7.48
N TYR A 171 14.60 -3.53 8.24
CA TYR A 171 13.39 -3.09 8.95
C TYR A 171 13.03 -1.66 8.59
N LEU A 172 11.73 -1.39 8.48
CA LEU A 172 11.11 -0.07 8.38
C LEU A 172 10.35 0.22 9.67
N GLY A 173 10.63 1.36 10.30
CA GLY A 173 9.87 1.87 11.45
C GLY A 173 9.50 3.34 11.23
N ASP A 174 8.47 3.81 11.93
CA ASP A 174 7.94 5.17 11.77
C ASP A 174 8.80 6.25 12.44
N GLY A 175 9.76 5.83 13.26
CA GLY A 175 10.70 6.71 13.93
C GLY A 175 11.97 5.96 14.33
N TYR A 176 13.02 6.75 14.55
CA TYR A 176 14.18 6.25 15.27
C TYR A 176 13.86 6.25 16.76
N PRO A 177 14.29 5.22 17.50
CA PRO A 177 14.27 5.27 18.95
C PRO A 177 15.14 6.42 19.44
N LEU A 178 14.63 7.22 20.35
CA LEU A 178 15.40 8.27 21.00
C LEU A 178 16.20 7.66 22.16
N CYS A 179 17.37 8.22 22.47
CA CYS A 179 18.15 7.80 23.64
C CYS A 179 17.41 8.02 24.97
N SER A 180 16.39 8.89 24.98
CA SER A 180 15.51 9.14 26.11
C SER A 180 14.42 8.09 26.28
N ASP A 181 14.13 7.31 25.24
CA ASP A 181 13.14 6.24 25.32
C ASP A 181 13.75 5.19 26.23
N ALA A 182 13.13 4.95 27.39
CA ALA A 182 13.53 3.84 28.23
C ALA A 182 13.42 2.57 27.39
N VAL A 183 14.54 1.90 27.12
CA VAL A 183 14.57 0.65 26.37
C VAL A 183 14.42 -0.49 27.39
N PRO A 184 13.27 -1.18 27.48
CA PRO A 184 13.17 -2.39 28.27
C PRO A 184 14.29 -3.38 27.94
N ALA A 185 14.72 -4.18 28.91
CA ALA A 185 15.78 -5.18 28.69
C ALA A 185 15.46 -6.15 27.53
N ASP A 186 14.18 -6.45 27.32
CA ASP A 186 13.67 -7.33 26.26
C ASP A 186 13.18 -6.57 25.01
N ALA A 187 13.46 -5.27 24.90
CA ALA A 187 13.06 -4.51 23.74
C ALA A 187 13.87 -4.91 22.49
N PHE A 188 13.25 -4.80 21.33
CA PHE A 188 13.87 -5.05 20.02
C PHE A 188 15.08 -4.14 19.71
N LEU A 189 15.32 -3.13 20.55
CA LEU A 189 16.43 -2.18 20.45
C LEU A 189 17.67 -2.61 21.22
N ALA A 190 17.56 -3.67 22.05
CA ALA A 190 18.72 -4.21 22.73
C ALA A 190 19.72 -4.79 21.72
N LYS A 191 21.02 -4.64 21.99
CA LYS A 191 22.07 -5.14 21.09
C LYS A 191 21.95 -6.66 20.92
N GLY A 192 21.72 -7.10 19.69
CA GLY A 192 21.54 -8.52 19.35
C GLY A 192 20.08 -9.01 19.43
N ALA A 193 19.14 -8.17 19.86
CA ALA A 193 17.72 -8.47 19.79
C ALA A 193 17.23 -8.49 18.33
N ARG A 194 16.25 -9.34 18.06
CA ARG A 194 15.50 -9.37 16.80
C ARG A 194 14.04 -9.08 17.10
N TYR A 195 13.40 -8.27 16.26
CA TYR A 195 11.97 -8.07 16.33
C TYR A 195 11.27 -9.23 15.64
N GLU A 196 10.54 -10.03 16.40
CA GLU A 196 9.58 -11.02 15.91
C GLU A 196 8.17 -10.50 16.19
N PHE A 197 7.38 -10.34 15.13
CA PHE A 197 5.95 -10.10 15.27
C PHE A 197 5.27 -11.47 15.38
N ARG A 198 4.60 -11.75 16.49
CA ARG A 198 3.87 -13.00 16.74
C ARG A 198 2.40 -12.71 16.98
#